data_AF-A0A2D6CSA1-F1
#
_entry.id   AF-A0A2D6CSA1-F1
#
_cell.length_a   1.000
_cell.length_b   1.000
_cell.length_c   1.000
_cell.angle_alpha   90.00
_cell.angle_beta   90.00
_cell.angle_gamma   90.00
#
_symmetry.space_group_name_H-M   'P 1'
#
loop_
_entity.id
_entity.type
_entity.pdbx_description
1 polymer ?
#
loop_
_entity_poly.entity_id
_entity_poly.type
_entity_poly.pdbx_seq_one_letter_code
_entity_poly.pdbx_strand_id
1 'polypeptide(L)'
;MPLRPAPDDDGAHGRLRPVRAVRFRLRPGGAELQVPAQRTTKRHGAMNRRSFVTATVGLVAGVLTARRMKPVQRSSRVSFGYADVNYLRPPGAVAEDDLLAGCINCELCGQACPIGCIQFFTDDAKGVRAHTPYIVASEIACDLCLACTTVCPTGVLVPVAAKKDVAMGTAVIEERLCLPYLRQGVCGACYTICPVNAVRLEKQRHPKVDAERCVGCGLCEEVCLQDVKAIRIFPPAAA
;
A
#
# COMPACT_ATOMS: atom_id res chain seq x y z
N MET A 1 -13.06 35.29 -43.20
CA MET A 1 -12.44 33.98 -43.45
C MET A 1 -13.34 32.90 -42.88
N PRO A 2 -14.07 32.13 -43.69
CA PRO A 2 -14.86 31.01 -43.20
C PRO A 2 -13.94 29.82 -42.88
N LEU A 3 -14.17 29.19 -41.74
CA LEU A 3 -13.46 27.99 -41.27
C LEU A 3 -13.76 26.81 -42.21
N ARG A 4 -12.71 26.07 -42.59
CA ARG A 4 -12.82 24.82 -43.37
C ARG A 4 -13.55 23.74 -42.55
N PRO A 5 -14.43 22.93 -43.18
CA PRO A 5 -14.98 21.74 -42.52
C PRO A 5 -13.92 20.66 -42.33
N ALA A 6 -14.05 19.88 -41.26
CA ALA A 6 -13.19 18.74 -40.96
C ALA A 6 -13.38 17.60 -41.98
N PRO A 7 -12.33 16.82 -42.30
CA PRO A 7 -12.42 15.71 -43.24
C PRO A 7 -13.14 14.50 -42.62
N ASP A 8 -13.93 13.84 -43.46
CA ASP A 8 -14.69 12.63 -43.16
C ASP A 8 -13.78 11.43 -42.86
N ASP A 9 -14.04 10.76 -41.73
CA ASP A 9 -13.28 9.64 -41.21
C ASP A 9 -13.84 8.31 -41.75
N ASP A 10 -13.46 7.97 -42.98
CA ASP A 10 -13.81 6.70 -43.64
C ASP A 10 -13.00 5.52 -43.07
N GLY A 11 -13.58 4.87 -42.07
CA GLY A 11 -13.69 3.40 -42.00
C GLY A 11 -12.41 2.55 -42.06
N ALA A 12 -11.84 2.25 -40.89
CA ALA A 12 -11.07 1.02 -40.67
C ALA A 12 -11.21 0.47 -39.24
N HIS A 13 -12.44 0.42 -38.71
CA HIS A 13 -12.70 -0.34 -37.48
C HIS A 13 -12.86 -1.82 -37.82
N GLY A 14 -11.79 -2.58 -37.61
CA GLY A 14 -11.80 -4.04 -37.63
C GLY A 14 -12.94 -4.58 -36.75
N ARG A 15 -13.81 -5.40 -37.34
CA ARG A 15 -14.90 -6.07 -36.65
C ARG A 15 -14.34 -6.93 -35.52
N LEU A 16 -14.37 -6.41 -34.30
CA LEU A 16 -14.15 -7.20 -33.10
C LEU A 16 -15.20 -8.31 -33.07
N ARG A 17 -14.73 -9.55 -33.06
CA ARG A 17 -15.59 -10.73 -32.89
C ARG A 17 -16.33 -10.61 -31.55
N PRO A 18 -17.64 -10.89 -31.48
CA PRO A 18 -18.35 -10.90 -30.22
C PRO A 18 -17.75 -11.99 -29.32
N VAL A 19 -17.08 -11.57 -28.24
CA VAL A 19 -16.65 -12.48 -27.19
C VAL A 19 -17.92 -13.02 -26.54
N ARG A 20 -18.12 -14.34 -26.59
CA ARG A 20 -19.23 -15.01 -25.92
C ARG A 20 -19.29 -14.51 -24.47
N ALA A 21 -20.40 -13.85 -24.12
CA ALA A 21 -20.68 -13.46 -22.75
C ALA A 21 -20.64 -14.72 -21.87
N VAL A 22 -19.56 -14.87 -21.10
CA VAL A 22 -19.46 -15.89 -20.07
C VAL A 22 -20.45 -15.48 -18.99
N ARG A 23 -21.62 -16.13 -18.96
CA ARG A 23 -22.58 -15.98 -17.87
C ARG A 23 -21.93 -16.54 -16.60
N PHE A 24 -21.28 -15.67 -15.84
CA PHE A 24 -20.98 -15.94 -14.44
C PHE A 24 -22.31 -16.11 -13.71
N ARG A 25 -22.66 -17.35 -13.35
CA ARG A 25 -23.65 -17.58 -12.31
C ARG A 25 -23.06 -17.01 -11.03
N LEU A 26 -23.48 -15.81 -10.66
CA LEU A 26 -23.30 -15.28 -9.33
C LEU A 26 -23.97 -16.27 -8.37
N ARG A 27 -23.16 -17.05 -7.65
CA ARG A 27 -23.63 -17.82 -6.50
C ARG A 27 -24.03 -16.80 -5.43
N PRO A 28 -25.30 -16.79 -4.98
CA PRO A 28 -25.66 -16.03 -3.79
C PRO A 28 -25.04 -16.78 -2.60
N GLY A 29 -24.00 -16.18 -2.05
CA GLY A 29 -23.15 -16.77 -1.01
C GLY A 29 -22.00 -15.83 -0.76
N GLY A 30 -22.33 -14.61 -0.32
CA GLY A 30 -21.34 -13.64 0.13
C GLY A 30 -20.52 -14.27 1.25
N ALA A 31 -19.22 -14.40 1.04
CA ALA A 31 -18.29 -14.57 2.13
C ALA A 31 -18.26 -13.24 2.89
N GLU A 32 -19.21 -13.11 3.82
CA GLU A 32 -19.23 -12.03 4.79
C GLU A 32 -17.93 -12.12 5.58
N LEU A 33 -17.05 -11.14 5.36
CA LEU A 33 -15.86 -10.94 6.15
C LEU A 33 -16.31 -10.60 7.58
N GLN A 34 -16.50 -11.64 8.39
CA GLN A 34 -16.87 -11.50 9.80
C GLN A 34 -15.67 -10.94 10.56
N VAL A 35 -15.66 -9.61 10.68
CA VAL A 35 -14.87 -8.90 11.67
C VAL A 35 -15.32 -9.41 13.04
N PRO A 36 -14.48 -10.10 13.85
CA PRO A 36 -14.90 -10.58 15.14
C PRO A 36 -15.25 -9.38 16.03
N ALA A 37 -16.52 -9.30 16.41
CA ALA A 37 -17.04 -8.32 17.35
C ALA A 37 -16.16 -8.28 18.59
N GLN A 38 -15.60 -7.09 18.87
CA GLN A 38 -14.86 -6.84 20.10
C GLN A 38 -15.78 -7.17 21.27
N ARG A 39 -15.40 -8.19 22.07
CA ARG A 39 -16.08 -8.48 23.33
C ARG A 39 -15.89 -7.27 24.25
N THR A 40 -16.93 -6.45 24.34
CA THR A 40 -17.12 -5.49 25.41
C THR A 40 -17.07 -6.26 26.73
N THR A 41 -16.00 -6.13 27.49
CA THR A 41 -15.95 -6.66 28.85
C THR A 41 -17.02 -5.95 29.65
N LYS A 42 -18.01 -6.73 30.09
CA LYS A 42 -19.10 -6.32 30.98
C LYS A 42 -18.52 -5.49 32.12
N ARG A 43 -19.04 -4.27 32.27
CA ARG A 43 -18.90 -3.45 33.48
C ARG A 43 -19.30 -4.33 34.67
N HIS A 44 -18.39 -4.53 35.62
CA HIS A 44 -18.72 -5.19 36.86
C HIS A 44 -19.82 -4.40 37.56
N GLY A 45 -20.91 -5.10 37.83
CA GLY A 45 -22.08 -4.58 38.52
C GLY A 45 -21.71 -4.05 39.90
N ALA A 46 -22.54 -3.10 40.33
CA ALA A 46 -22.50 -2.42 41.60
C ALA A 46 -22.25 -3.38 42.79
N MET A 47 -21.35 -2.96 43.67
CA MET A 47 -21.22 -3.50 45.03
C MET A 47 -22.57 -3.39 45.73
N ASN A 48 -23.16 -4.55 46.05
CA ASN A 48 -24.25 -4.60 47.00
C ASN A 48 -23.68 -4.78 48.41
N ARG A 49 -23.91 -3.77 49.24
CA ARG A 49 -23.60 -3.71 50.67
C ARG A 49 -24.61 -4.61 51.41
N ARG A 50 -24.23 -5.85 51.76
CA ARG A 50 -24.78 -6.69 52.86
C ARG A 50 -24.37 -8.16 52.69
N SER A 51 -23.24 -8.52 53.28
CA SER A 51 -23.00 -9.83 53.90
C SER A 51 -21.56 -9.91 54.42
N PHE A 52 -21.25 -9.03 55.36
CA PHE A 52 -20.26 -9.34 56.40
C PHE A 52 -20.89 -10.38 57.34
N VAL A 53 -20.06 -11.29 57.85
CA VAL A 53 -20.35 -12.38 58.82
C VAL A 53 -20.75 -13.71 58.19
N THR A 54 -19.77 -14.57 57.92
CA THR A 54 -19.70 -16.04 58.20
C THR A 54 -18.69 -16.74 57.28
N ALA A 55 -17.41 -16.75 57.65
CA ALA A 55 -16.41 -17.65 57.06
C ALA A 55 -15.24 -17.86 58.01
N THR A 56 -15.45 -18.61 59.09
CA THR A 56 -14.39 -18.97 60.06
C THR A 56 -14.16 -20.47 60.25
N VAL A 57 -14.62 -21.35 59.35
CA VAL A 57 -14.28 -22.78 59.45
C VAL A 57 -14.09 -23.37 58.05
N GLY A 58 -12.87 -23.77 57.69
CA GLY A 58 -12.61 -24.47 56.41
C GLY A 58 -11.20 -24.40 55.82
N LEU A 59 -10.22 -23.84 56.52
CA LEU A 59 -8.80 -24.06 56.19
C LEU A 59 -8.44 -25.49 56.62
N VAL A 60 -8.01 -26.37 55.68
CA VAL A 60 -6.84 -27.29 55.81
C VAL A 60 -6.73 -28.38 54.70
N ALA A 61 -7.72 -28.66 53.84
CA ALA A 61 -7.65 -29.87 52.96
C ALA A 61 -7.62 -29.63 51.43
N GLY A 62 -6.71 -28.81 50.89
CA GLY A 62 -6.69 -28.59 49.43
C GLY A 62 -5.45 -27.99 48.78
N VAL A 63 -4.24 -28.20 49.31
CA VAL A 63 -3.01 -27.49 48.84
C VAL A 63 -2.14 -28.31 47.85
N LEU A 64 -2.47 -29.55 47.45
CA LEU A 64 -1.48 -30.43 46.79
C LEU A 64 -1.67 -30.86 45.33
N THR A 65 -2.50 -30.22 44.50
CA THR A 65 -2.52 -30.51 43.04
C THR A 65 -2.64 -29.30 42.13
N ALA A 66 -1.89 -28.22 42.41
CA ALA A 66 -1.63 -27.19 41.41
C ALA A 66 -0.61 -27.71 40.36
N ARG A 67 -1.10 -28.49 39.40
CA ARG A 67 -0.36 -28.95 38.23
C ARG A 67 0.17 -27.71 37.49
N ARG A 68 1.50 -27.55 37.40
CA ARG A 68 2.16 -26.45 36.68
C ARG A 68 1.66 -26.39 35.24
N MET A 69 0.75 -25.47 34.94
CA MET A 69 0.42 -25.09 33.57
C MET A 69 1.67 -24.45 32.98
N LYS A 70 2.28 -25.10 31.99
CA LYS A 70 3.31 -24.47 31.17
C LYS A 70 2.68 -23.24 30.51
N PRO A 71 3.35 -22.07 30.50
CA PRO A 71 2.82 -20.93 29.77
C PRO A 71 2.71 -21.34 28.31
N VAL A 72 1.47 -21.41 27.80
CA VAL A 72 1.20 -21.45 26.37
C VAL A 72 1.90 -20.23 25.80
N GLN A 73 2.99 -20.46 25.06
CA GLN A 73 3.63 -19.42 24.27
C GLN A 73 2.57 -18.94 23.29
N ARG A 74 2.01 -17.77 23.62
CA ARG A 74 1.03 -17.06 22.83
C ARG A 74 1.72 -16.82 21.48
N SER A 75 1.34 -17.62 20.49
CA SER A 75 1.73 -17.47 19.09
C SER A 75 1.70 -15.98 18.78
N SER A 76 2.88 -15.40 18.56
CA SER A 76 3.05 -14.05 18.10
C SER A 76 2.33 -13.99 16.75
N ARG A 77 1.06 -13.56 16.77
CA ARG A 77 0.46 -13.02 15.56
C ARG A 77 1.41 -11.91 15.13
N VAL A 78 2.10 -12.15 14.02
CA VAL A 78 2.79 -11.09 13.30
C VAL A 78 1.67 -10.18 12.82
N SER A 79 1.32 -9.21 13.67
CA SER A 79 0.53 -8.07 13.25
C SER A 79 1.44 -7.30 12.31
N PHE A 80 1.25 -7.48 11.00
CA PHE A 80 1.77 -6.57 9.99
C PHE A 80 1.17 -5.20 10.30
N GLY A 81 1.92 -4.47 11.12
CA GLY A 81 1.56 -3.13 11.50
C GLY A 81 1.91 -2.21 10.36
N TYR A 82 1.35 -1.01 10.43
CA TYR A 82 1.65 0.16 9.61
C TYR A 82 3.16 0.55 9.51
N ALA A 83 4.09 -0.22 10.08
CA ALA A 83 5.55 0.00 9.97
C ALA A 83 6.24 -0.88 8.91
N ASP A 84 5.59 -1.91 8.38
CA ASP A 84 6.27 -2.87 7.48
C ASP A 84 6.10 -2.53 5.99
N VAL A 85 5.28 -1.53 5.68
CA VAL A 85 4.97 -1.07 4.33
C VAL A 85 5.65 0.27 4.05
N ASN A 86 6.35 0.35 2.93
CA ASN A 86 6.96 1.58 2.48
C ASN A 86 5.87 2.45 1.85
N TYR A 87 5.41 3.45 2.59
CA TYR A 87 4.52 4.46 2.06
C TYR A 87 5.32 5.48 1.25
N LEU A 88 4.83 5.78 0.04
CA LEU A 88 5.42 6.77 -0.83
C LEU A 88 4.53 8.01 -0.85
N ARG A 89 5.14 9.20 -0.83
CA ARG A 89 4.39 10.42 -1.11
C ARG A 89 4.09 10.51 -2.61
N PRO A 90 2.96 11.14 -3.02
CA PRO A 90 2.66 11.36 -4.43
C PRO A 90 3.76 12.15 -5.16
N PRO A 91 3.76 12.13 -6.51
CA PRO A 91 4.66 12.99 -7.29
C PRO A 91 4.59 14.45 -6.86
N GLY A 92 5.73 15.14 -6.91
CA GLY A 92 5.81 16.56 -6.57
C GLY A 92 5.73 16.87 -5.07
N ALA A 93 5.71 15.88 -4.18
CA ALA A 93 5.74 16.15 -2.75
C ALA A 93 7.00 16.94 -2.35
N VAL A 94 6.79 18.01 -1.57
CA VAL A 94 7.85 18.74 -0.88
C VAL A 94 8.44 17.89 0.26
N ALA A 95 9.42 18.44 0.99
CA ALA A 95 9.96 17.79 2.18
C ALA A 95 8.84 17.40 3.15
N GLU A 96 9.04 16.30 3.89
CA GLU A 96 8.00 15.70 4.73
C GLU A 96 7.42 16.73 5.72
N ASP A 97 8.27 17.49 6.41
CA ASP A 97 7.83 18.50 7.38
C ASP A 97 6.96 19.60 6.74
N ASP A 98 7.33 20.07 5.54
CA ASP A 98 6.57 21.07 4.80
C ASP A 98 5.22 20.51 4.31
N LEU A 99 5.18 19.24 3.90
CA LEU A 99 3.95 18.56 3.50
C LEU A 99 3.01 18.41 4.69
N LEU A 100 3.55 17.97 5.83
CA LEU A 100 2.79 17.82 7.07
C LEU A 100 2.26 19.17 7.56
N ALA A 101 3.03 20.25 7.43
CA ALA A 101 2.59 21.59 7.81
C ALA A 101 1.57 22.21 6.82
N GLY A 102 1.74 22.00 5.52
CA GLY A 102 1.00 22.70 4.47
C GLY A 102 -0.20 21.95 3.89
N CYS A 103 -0.34 20.64 4.11
CA CYS A 103 -1.50 19.89 3.60
C CYS A 103 -2.78 20.28 4.37
N ILE A 104 -3.80 20.76 3.68
CA ILE A 104 -5.09 21.15 4.30
C ILE A 104 -6.15 20.03 4.27
N ASN A 105 -5.75 18.78 4.00
CA ASN A 105 -6.63 17.60 3.99
C ASN A 105 -7.81 17.74 3.00
N CYS A 106 -7.60 18.39 1.85
CA CYS A 106 -8.65 18.60 0.85
C CYS A 106 -8.92 17.37 -0.04
N GLU A 107 -8.04 16.37 -0.03
CA GLU A 107 -8.12 15.12 -0.80
C GLU A 107 -8.19 15.26 -2.33
N LEU A 108 -8.03 16.48 -2.87
CA LEU A 108 -8.08 16.75 -4.31
C LEU A 108 -7.07 15.94 -5.12
N CYS A 109 -5.88 15.68 -4.56
CA CYS A 109 -4.87 14.84 -5.20
C CYS A 109 -5.36 13.40 -5.44
N GLY A 110 -6.13 12.84 -4.50
CA GLY A 110 -6.73 11.52 -4.63
C GLY A 110 -7.84 11.49 -5.69
N GLN A 111 -8.72 12.50 -5.69
CA GLN A 111 -9.78 12.63 -6.69
C GLN A 111 -9.23 12.83 -8.11
N ALA A 112 -8.10 13.53 -8.25
CA ALA A 112 -7.45 13.74 -9.52
C ALA A 112 -6.68 12.51 -10.03
N CYS A 113 -6.47 11.48 -9.20
CA CYS A 113 -5.73 10.29 -9.60
C CYS A 113 -6.63 9.33 -10.42
N PRO A 114 -6.39 9.15 -11.73
CA PRO A 114 -7.27 8.35 -12.58
C PRO A 114 -7.24 6.85 -12.24
N ILE A 115 -6.13 6.37 -11.69
CA ILE A 115 -5.93 4.97 -11.30
C ILE A 115 -6.23 4.71 -9.82
N GLY A 116 -6.52 5.76 -9.03
CA GLY A 116 -6.84 5.63 -7.61
C GLY A 116 -5.72 5.09 -6.72
N CYS A 117 -4.44 5.36 -7.03
CA CYS A 117 -3.31 4.85 -6.26
C CYS A 117 -3.03 5.65 -4.95
N ILE A 118 -3.61 6.84 -4.80
CA ILE A 118 -3.41 7.72 -3.65
C ILE A 118 -4.45 7.38 -2.56
N GLN A 119 -3.95 6.99 -1.40
CA GLN A 119 -4.70 6.75 -0.17
C GLN A 119 -4.37 7.83 0.86
N PHE A 120 -5.10 7.84 1.98
CA PHE A 120 -4.94 8.85 3.03
C PHE A 120 -4.83 8.18 4.40
N PHE A 121 -3.91 8.69 5.23
CA PHE A 121 -3.72 8.19 6.59
C PHE A 121 -4.99 8.41 7.41
N THR A 122 -5.39 7.45 8.24
CA THR A 122 -6.61 7.55 9.06
C THR A 122 -6.38 8.15 10.44
N ASP A 123 -5.16 8.03 10.95
CA ASP A 123 -4.77 8.45 12.28
C ASP A 123 -3.35 9.04 12.29
N ASP A 124 -3.06 9.80 13.34
CA ASP A 124 -1.74 10.37 13.58
C ASP A 124 -0.81 9.29 14.17
N ALA A 125 -0.47 8.29 13.36
CA ALA A 125 0.38 7.17 13.79
C ALA A 125 1.81 7.31 13.27
N LYS A 126 2.78 6.93 14.12
CA LYS A 126 4.20 6.77 13.74
C LYS A 126 4.85 8.00 13.07
N GLY A 127 4.48 9.20 13.51
CA GLY A 127 5.04 10.46 12.98
C GLY A 127 4.43 10.93 11.67
N VAL A 128 3.34 10.28 11.23
CA VAL A 128 2.60 10.68 10.05
C VAL A 128 1.29 11.34 10.47
N ARG A 129 0.92 12.45 9.83
CA ARG A 129 -0.34 13.14 10.10
C ARG A 129 -1.50 12.51 9.34
N ALA A 130 -2.63 12.35 10.02
CA ALA A 130 -3.89 11.91 9.47
C ALA A 130 -4.30 12.77 8.25
N HIS A 131 -4.98 12.12 7.31
CA HIS A 131 -5.46 12.66 6.04
C HIS A 131 -4.37 13.22 5.12
N THR A 132 -3.09 12.90 5.37
CA THR A 132 -2.03 13.17 4.39
C THR A 132 -1.95 12.05 3.35
N PRO A 133 -1.59 12.36 2.08
CA PRO A 133 -1.67 11.39 1.01
C PRO A 133 -0.47 10.43 0.98
N TYR A 134 -0.71 9.15 0.69
CA TYR A 134 0.33 8.15 0.46
C TYR A 134 -0.03 7.18 -0.65
N ILE A 135 0.97 6.45 -1.12
CA ILE A 135 0.84 5.39 -2.14
C ILE A 135 1.52 4.13 -1.59
N VAL A 136 0.86 2.98 -1.76
CA VAL A 136 1.43 1.65 -1.50
C VAL A 136 1.68 0.98 -2.84
N ALA A 137 2.93 1.05 -3.30
CA ALA A 137 3.32 0.57 -4.63
C ALA A 137 3.04 -0.92 -4.88
N SER A 138 3.02 -1.75 -3.82
CA SER A 138 2.68 -3.16 -3.94
C SER A 138 1.21 -3.45 -4.20
N GLU A 139 0.32 -2.46 -3.96
CA GLU A 139 -1.12 -2.57 -4.21
C GLU A 139 -1.49 -1.96 -5.57
N ILE A 140 -1.26 -0.66 -5.73
CA ILE A 140 -1.48 0.09 -6.98
C ILE A 140 -0.37 1.14 -7.06
N ALA A 141 0.53 1.02 -8.05
CA ALA A 141 1.62 1.97 -8.22
C ALA A 141 1.20 3.22 -9.02
N CYS A 142 2.02 4.26 -8.97
CA CYS A 142 1.79 5.48 -9.73
C CYS A 142 2.18 5.30 -11.21
N ASP A 143 1.27 5.64 -12.13
CA ASP A 143 1.51 5.64 -13.58
C ASP A 143 2.25 6.90 -14.10
N LEU A 144 2.57 7.83 -13.20
CA LEU A 144 3.17 9.12 -13.49
C LEU A 144 2.34 9.97 -14.47
N CYS A 145 1.00 9.98 -14.32
CA CYS A 145 0.14 10.92 -15.05
C CYS A 145 0.28 12.39 -14.60
N LEU A 146 0.85 12.61 -13.40
CA LEU A 146 1.12 13.92 -12.78
C LEU A 146 -0.09 14.82 -12.50
N ALA A 147 -1.32 14.34 -12.71
CA ALA A 147 -2.55 15.11 -12.47
C ALA A 147 -2.69 15.62 -11.02
N CYS A 148 -2.22 14.84 -10.03
CA CYS A 148 -2.25 15.24 -8.62
C CYS A 148 -1.40 16.50 -8.32
N THR A 149 -0.35 16.75 -9.12
CA THR A 149 0.59 17.87 -8.92
C THR A 149 -0.01 19.21 -9.33
N THR A 150 -1.04 19.22 -10.18
CA THR A 150 -1.63 20.44 -10.74
C THR A 150 -2.88 20.89 -9.97
N VAL A 151 -3.41 20.05 -9.08
CA VAL A 151 -4.65 20.32 -8.34
C VAL A 151 -4.42 20.73 -6.88
N CYS A 152 -3.18 20.70 -6.39
CA CYS A 152 -2.87 21.02 -5.00
C CYS A 152 -2.99 22.52 -4.75
N PRO A 153 -3.95 22.98 -3.92
CA PRO A 153 -4.17 24.42 -3.71
C PRO A 153 -3.11 25.06 -2.81
N THR A 154 -2.43 24.27 -1.97
CA THR A 154 -1.42 24.78 -1.02
C THR A 154 0.02 24.64 -1.52
N GLY A 155 0.24 23.95 -2.65
CA GLY A 155 1.57 23.78 -3.23
C GLY A 155 2.46 22.77 -2.51
N VAL A 156 1.94 21.94 -1.59
CA VAL A 156 2.73 20.83 -0.99
C VAL A 156 2.97 19.69 -1.97
N LEU A 157 2.16 19.59 -3.03
CA LEU A 157 2.49 18.85 -4.24
C LEU A 157 2.79 19.88 -5.32
N VAL A 158 4.07 20.08 -5.63
CA VAL A 158 4.50 21.04 -6.66
C VAL A 158 4.32 20.46 -8.06
N PRO A 159 3.90 21.27 -9.06
CA PRO A 159 3.88 20.84 -10.45
C PRO A 159 5.24 20.34 -10.92
N VAL A 160 5.26 19.17 -11.56
CA VAL A 160 6.49 18.57 -12.09
C VAL A 160 6.47 18.64 -13.62
N ALA A 161 7.55 19.15 -14.22
CA ALA A 161 7.61 19.39 -15.67
C ALA A 161 7.71 18.10 -16.51
N ALA A 162 8.48 17.12 -16.05
CA ALA A 162 8.62 15.83 -16.73
C ALA A 162 8.65 14.66 -15.75
N LYS A 163 8.23 13.47 -16.22
CA LYS A 163 8.21 12.24 -15.42
C LYS A 163 9.55 11.89 -14.76
N LYS A 164 10.66 12.25 -15.41
CA LYS A 164 12.04 12.02 -14.93
C LYS A 164 12.44 12.89 -13.74
N ASP A 165 11.73 13.98 -13.49
CA ASP A 165 12.03 14.95 -12.43
C ASP A 165 11.27 14.62 -11.13
N VAL A 166 10.52 13.50 -11.12
CA VAL A 166 9.79 13.01 -9.96
C VAL A 166 10.77 12.31 -9.00
N ALA A 167 10.60 12.56 -7.70
CA ALA A 167 11.41 11.97 -6.64
C ALA A 167 10.53 11.36 -5.53
N MET A 168 9.82 10.28 -5.83
CA MET A 168 8.98 9.57 -4.84
C MET A 168 9.77 8.59 -3.97
N GLY A 169 10.92 8.13 -4.46
CA GLY A 169 11.73 7.10 -3.82
C GLY A 169 12.69 6.41 -4.78
N THR A 170 13.38 5.37 -4.31
CA THR A 170 14.33 4.58 -5.09
C THR A 170 14.00 3.09 -4.98
N ALA A 171 14.02 2.40 -6.11
CA ALA A 171 13.80 0.95 -6.14
C ALA A 171 15.05 0.19 -5.70
N VAL A 172 14.87 -0.80 -4.83
CA VAL A 172 15.94 -1.69 -4.34
C VAL A 172 15.53 -3.13 -4.61
N ILE A 173 16.46 -3.89 -5.19
CA ILE A 173 16.25 -5.31 -5.54
C ILE A 173 16.82 -6.19 -4.41
N GLU A 174 16.00 -7.12 -3.96
CA GLU A 174 16.40 -8.20 -3.08
C GLU A 174 16.79 -9.42 -3.93
N GLU A 175 18.10 -9.60 -4.12
CA GLU A 175 18.65 -10.63 -5.02
C GLU A 175 18.22 -12.05 -4.61
N ARG A 176 18.12 -12.33 -3.31
CA ARG A 176 17.69 -13.63 -2.76
C ARG A 176 16.20 -13.95 -2.95
N LEU A 177 15.42 -13.03 -3.51
CA LEU A 177 14.02 -13.26 -3.90
C LEU A 177 13.82 -13.18 -5.41
N CYS A 178 14.79 -12.66 -6.16
CA CYS A 178 14.60 -12.32 -7.56
C CYS A 178 14.83 -13.54 -8.47
N LEU A 179 13.84 -13.90 -9.30
CA LEU A 179 13.89 -15.10 -10.16
C LEU A 179 15.18 -15.27 -10.99
N PRO A 180 15.72 -14.22 -11.66
CA PRO A 180 16.97 -14.34 -12.41
C PRO A 180 18.17 -14.64 -11.50
N TYR A 181 18.27 -13.99 -10.34
CA TYR A 181 19.35 -14.22 -9.37
C TYR A 181 19.26 -15.62 -8.74
N LEU A 182 18.05 -16.12 -8.51
CA LEU A 182 17.80 -17.50 -8.06
C LEU A 182 18.00 -18.56 -9.16
N ARG A 183 18.21 -18.14 -10.42
CA ARG A 183 18.25 -19.00 -11.61
C ARG A 183 17.00 -19.87 -11.80
N GLN A 184 15.84 -19.34 -11.37
CA GLN A 184 14.53 -20.00 -11.46
C GLN A 184 13.70 -19.52 -12.65
N GLY A 185 14.26 -18.68 -13.54
CA GLY A 185 13.61 -18.27 -14.77
C GLY A 185 14.22 -17.02 -15.41
N VAL A 186 13.70 -16.65 -16.59
CA VAL A 186 14.11 -15.45 -17.35
C VAL A 186 13.13 -14.31 -17.12
N CYS A 187 13.12 -13.75 -15.91
CA CYS A 187 12.29 -12.57 -15.61
C CYS A 187 12.91 -11.28 -16.18
N GLY A 188 12.09 -10.25 -16.31
CA GLY A 188 12.47 -8.89 -16.72
C GLY A 188 11.31 -7.91 -16.63
N ALA A 189 10.28 -8.23 -15.84
CA ALA A 189 9.06 -7.43 -15.77
C ALA A 189 9.34 -5.99 -15.29
N CYS A 190 10.21 -5.84 -14.29
CA CYS A 190 10.66 -4.53 -13.80
C CYS A 190 11.39 -3.70 -14.85
N TYR A 191 12.13 -4.34 -15.76
CA TYR A 191 12.77 -3.68 -16.91
C TYR A 191 11.73 -3.20 -17.91
N THR A 192 10.82 -4.08 -18.32
CA THR A 192 9.81 -3.79 -19.34
C THR A 192 8.82 -2.71 -18.91
N ILE A 193 8.41 -2.70 -17.64
CA ILE A 193 7.40 -1.75 -17.15
C ILE A 193 7.96 -0.36 -16.86
N CYS A 194 9.28 -0.19 -16.77
CA CYS A 194 9.89 1.04 -16.25
C CYS A 194 9.72 2.21 -17.24
N PRO A 195 8.91 3.24 -16.91
CA PRO A 195 8.62 4.34 -17.85
C PRO A 195 9.81 5.30 -18.05
N VAL A 196 10.79 5.26 -17.15
CA VAL A 196 11.98 6.14 -17.14
C VAL A 196 13.27 5.40 -17.46
N ASN A 197 13.20 4.12 -17.85
CA ASN A 197 14.37 3.29 -18.18
C ASN A 197 15.45 3.26 -17.08
N ALA A 198 15.03 3.25 -15.81
CA ALA A 198 15.91 3.20 -14.64
C ALA A 198 16.35 1.77 -14.26
N VAL A 199 15.80 0.75 -14.89
CA VAL A 199 16.22 -0.65 -14.68
C VAL A 199 16.99 -1.11 -15.91
N ARG A 200 18.14 -1.76 -15.70
CA ARG A 200 18.93 -2.42 -16.75
C ARG A 200 19.03 -3.91 -16.46
N LEU A 201 19.13 -4.72 -17.52
CA LEU A 201 19.39 -6.15 -17.41
C LEU A 201 20.86 -6.41 -17.71
N GLU A 202 21.61 -6.89 -16.72
CA GLU A 202 23.01 -7.30 -16.88
C GLU A 202 23.09 -8.77 -17.32
N LYS A 203 24.27 -9.40 -17.17
CA LYS A 203 24.49 -10.81 -17.51
C LYS A 203 23.45 -11.69 -16.82
N GLN A 204 23.05 -12.77 -17.49
CA GLN A 204 22.02 -13.71 -17.00
C GLN A 204 20.68 -13.02 -16.68
N ARG A 205 20.43 -11.84 -17.27
CA ARG A 205 19.24 -11.00 -17.05
C ARG A 205 19.08 -10.55 -15.60
N HIS A 206 20.18 -10.38 -14.86
CA HIS A 206 20.13 -9.81 -13.52
C HIS A 206 19.67 -8.34 -13.61
N PRO A 207 18.50 -7.99 -13.05
CA PRO A 207 18.06 -6.60 -13.03
C PRO A 207 18.92 -5.79 -12.07
N LYS A 208 19.26 -4.56 -12.48
CA LYS A 208 19.94 -3.57 -11.66
C LYS A 208 19.27 -2.21 -11.83
N VAL A 209 19.06 -1.52 -10.72
CA VAL A 209 18.45 -0.19 -10.69
C VAL A 209 19.54 0.87 -10.79
N ASP A 210 19.32 1.85 -11.66
CA ASP A 210 20.04 3.12 -11.70
C ASP A 210 19.32 4.11 -10.77
N ALA A 211 19.91 4.39 -9.61
CA ALA A 211 19.30 5.21 -8.58
C ALA A 211 19.12 6.67 -9.04
N GLU A 212 19.98 7.18 -9.93
CA GLU A 212 19.90 8.57 -10.40
C GLU A 212 18.73 8.77 -11.38
N ARG A 213 18.31 7.71 -12.06
CA ARG A 213 17.15 7.73 -12.99
C ARG A 213 15.86 7.25 -12.33
N CYS A 214 15.95 6.57 -11.20
CA CYS A 214 14.80 5.98 -10.55
C CYS A 214 13.97 7.08 -9.87
N VAL A 215 12.70 7.18 -10.28
CA VAL A 215 11.78 8.20 -9.74
C VAL A 215 10.87 7.66 -8.63
N GLY A 216 10.98 6.37 -8.31
CA GLY A 216 10.21 5.74 -7.24
C GLY A 216 8.72 5.51 -7.53
N CYS A 217 8.30 5.46 -8.80
CA CYS A 217 6.87 5.32 -9.15
C CYS A 217 6.19 4.03 -8.64
N GLY A 218 6.94 2.96 -8.40
CA GLY A 218 6.41 1.70 -7.86
C GLY A 218 5.98 0.66 -8.88
N LEU A 219 5.89 0.97 -10.17
CA LEU A 219 5.40 0.04 -11.20
C LEU A 219 6.18 -1.29 -11.23
N CYS A 220 7.48 -1.26 -10.92
CA CYS A 220 8.31 -2.45 -10.84
C CYS A 220 8.00 -3.34 -9.63
N GLU A 221 7.55 -2.77 -8.52
CA GLU A 221 7.12 -3.49 -7.31
C GLU A 221 5.74 -4.11 -7.54
N GLU A 222 4.80 -3.36 -8.13
CA GLU A 222 3.47 -3.86 -8.49
C GLU A 222 3.57 -5.09 -9.40
N VAL A 223 4.31 -4.98 -10.51
CA VAL A 223 4.43 -6.04 -11.53
C VAL A 223 5.27 -7.25 -11.07
N CYS A 224 5.95 -7.17 -9.92
CA CYS A 224 6.79 -8.25 -9.45
C CYS A 224 5.96 -9.51 -9.15
N LEU A 225 6.30 -10.62 -9.82
CA LEU A 225 5.57 -11.89 -9.79
C LEU A 225 5.82 -12.73 -8.52
N GLN A 226 6.71 -12.28 -7.63
CA GLN A 226 6.99 -12.99 -6.39
C GLN A 226 5.96 -12.63 -5.31
N ASP A 227 5.54 -13.61 -4.52
CA ASP A 227 4.63 -13.40 -3.38
C ASP A 227 5.25 -12.41 -2.37
N VAL A 228 6.52 -12.60 -2.05
CA VAL A 228 7.34 -11.61 -1.36
C VAL A 228 8.08 -10.81 -2.42
N LYS A 229 7.72 -9.53 -2.56
CA LYS A 229 8.23 -8.65 -3.61
C LYS A 229 9.77 -8.60 -3.59
N ALA A 230 10.39 -9.04 -4.68
CA ALA A 230 11.84 -9.04 -4.85
C ALA A 230 12.41 -7.66 -5.20
N ILE A 231 11.56 -6.67 -5.45
CA ILE A 231 11.94 -5.29 -5.66
C ILE A 231 10.94 -4.43 -4.90
N ARG A 232 11.44 -3.50 -4.09
CA ARG A 232 10.62 -2.58 -3.28
C ARG A 232 11.10 -1.15 -3.46
N ILE A 233 10.18 -0.20 -3.40
CA ILE A 233 10.53 1.22 -3.38
C ILE A 233 10.75 1.68 -1.95
N PHE A 234 11.84 2.40 -1.72
CA PHE A 234 12.09 3.10 -0.47
C PHE A 234 11.93 4.60 -0.69
N PRO A 235 11.19 5.32 0.18
CA PRO A 235 11.08 6.76 0.08
C PRO A 235 12.48 7.42 0.17
N PRO A 236 12.66 8.63 -0.39
CA PRO A 236 13.90 9.36 -0.19
C PRO A 236 14.14 9.56 1.32
N ALA A 237 15.41 9.59 1.72
CA ALA A 237 15.73 9.88 3.11
C ALA A 237 15.06 11.20 3.53
N ALA A 238 14.43 11.21 4.72
CA ALA A 238 13.92 12.45 5.30
C ALA A 238 15.09 13.42 5.44
N ALA A 239 15.03 14.53 4.71
CA ALA A 239 16.00 15.62 4.76
C ALA A 239 15.67 16.55 5.92
#